data_AF-A0A0F9B315-F1
#
_entry.id   AF-A0A0F9B315-F1
#
_cell.length_a   1.000
_cell.length_b   1.000
_cell.length_c   1.000
_cell.angle_alpha   90.00
_cell.angle_beta   90.00
_cell.angle_gamma   90.00
#
_symmetry.space_group_name_H-M   'P 1'
#
loop_
_entity.id
_entity.type
_entity.pdbx_description
1 polymer ?
#
loop_
_entity_poly.entity_id
_entity_poly.type
_entity_poly.pdbx_seq_one_letter_code
_entity_poly.pdbx_strand_id
1 'polypeptide(L)' 'EPDGQRLSVVLADAGYDTLVTWLAELQAREGLGVVSAEIDRRIEPGRVSARLVLEDM' A
#
# COMPACT_ATOMS: atom_id res chain seq x y z
N GLU A 1 -10.12 -2.93 -5.51
CA GLU A 1 -11.33 -2.56 -6.29
C GLU A 1 -11.40 -1.04 -6.38
N PRO A 2 -11.72 -0.48 -7.56
CA PRO A 2 -11.97 0.94 -7.70
C PRO A 2 -13.39 1.26 -7.19
N ASP A 3 -13.49 2.09 -6.16
CA ASP A 3 -14.77 2.60 -5.63
C ASP A 3 -14.70 4.14 -5.70
N GLY A 4 -15.10 4.71 -6.85
CA GLY A 4 -14.97 6.15 -7.13
C GLY A 4 -13.52 6.64 -7.34
N GLN A 5 -13.15 7.77 -6.74
CA GLN A 5 -11.79 8.36 -6.76
C GLN A 5 -10.77 7.58 -5.92
N ARG A 6 -11.19 6.48 -5.27
CA ARG A 6 -10.36 5.71 -4.36
C ARG A 6 -10.05 4.34 -4.91
N LEU A 7 -8.78 3.95 -4.78
CA LEU A 7 -8.25 2.66 -5.17
C LEU A 7 -7.95 1.83 -3.91
N SER A 8 -8.63 0.70 -3.77
CA SER A 8 -8.31 -0.27 -2.71
C SER A 8 -7.32 -1.32 -3.21
N VAL A 9 -6.20 -1.47 -2.50
CA VAL A 9 -5.13 -2.45 -2.79
C VAL A 9 -4.99 -3.42 -1.61
N VAL A 10 -4.92 -4.72 -1.91
CA VAL A 10 -4.64 -5.77 -0.92
C VAL A 10 -3.40 -6.52 -1.33
N LEU A 11 -2.42 -6.57 -0.42
CA LEU A 11 -1.19 -7.31 -0.54
C LEU A 11 -1.20 -8.41 0.51
N ALA A 12 -1.31 -9.67 0.07
CA ALA A 12 -1.36 -10.80 0.99
C ALA A 12 0.00 -11.07 1.66
N ASP A 13 1.09 -10.78 0.94
CA ASP A 13 2.46 -10.98 1.41
C ASP A 13 3.45 -10.13 0.61
N ALA A 14 4.13 -9.20 1.29
CA ALA A 14 5.13 -8.31 0.71
C ALA A 14 6.28 -8.07 1.71
N GLY A 15 7.46 -7.72 1.20
CA GLY A 15 8.54 -7.21 2.05
C GLY A 15 8.18 -5.81 2.55
N TYR A 16 8.38 -5.53 3.85
CA TYR A 16 8.06 -4.23 4.42
C TYR A 16 8.80 -3.08 3.70
N ASP A 17 10.11 -3.23 3.49
CA ASP A 17 10.91 -2.21 2.79
C ASP A 17 10.46 -2.01 1.34
N THR A 18 10.05 -3.10 0.67
CA THR A 18 9.50 -3.05 -0.69
C THR A 18 8.17 -2.30 -0.72
N LEU A 19 7.28 -2.56 0.25
CA LEU A 19 6.01 -1.86 0.40
C LEU A 19 6.22 -0.35 0.59
N VAL A 20 7.11 0.04 1.51
CA VAL A 20 7.40 1.45 1.78
C VAL A 20 7.99 2.16 0.56
N THR A 21 8.93 1.50 -0.13
CA THR A 21 9.53 2.05 -1.35
C THR A 21 8.49 2.23 -2.45
N TRP A 22 7.62 1.23 -2.66
CA TRP A 22 6.57 1.29 -3.66
C TRP A 22 5.55 2.40 -3.39
N LEU A 23 5.16 2.61 -2.13
CA LEU A 23 4.28 3.72 -1.74
C LEU A 23 4.93 5.09 -2.02
N ALA A 24 6.22 5.24 -1.72
CA ALA A 24 6.94 6.47 -2.04
C ALA A 24 7.02 6.74 -3.55
N GLU A 25 7.20 5.68 -4.36
CA GLU A 25 7.21 5.79 -5.81
C GLU A 25 5.82 6.17 -6.37
N LEU A 26 4.74 5.58 -5.84
CA LEU A 26 3.37 5.94 -6.24
C LEU A 26 3.07 7.41 -5.97
N GLN A 27 3.45 7.93 -4.81
CA GLN A 27 3.25 9.34 -4.48
C GLN A 27 4.09 10.25 -5.39
N ALA A 28 5.34 9.88 -5.66
CA ALA A 28 6.25 10.71 -6.43
C ALA A 28 5.98 10.73 -7.95
N ARG A 29 5.50 9.61 -8.51
CA ARG A 29 5.33 9.44 -9.96
C ARG A 29 3.90 9.59 -10.43
N GLU A 30 2.95 9.09 -9.64
CA GLU A 30 1.55 8.97 -10.05
C GLU A 30 0.63 9.94 -9.29
N GLY A 31 1.15 10.71 -8.32
CA GLY A 31 0.34 11.64 -7.52
C GLY A 31 -0.60 10.94 -6.53
N LEU A 32 -0.47 9.63 -6.34
CA LEU A 32 -1.37 8.87 -5.47
C LEU A 32 -0.92 8.93 -4.00
N GLY A 33 -1.80 9.43 -3.14
CA GLY A 33 -1.62 9.48 -1.69
C GLY A 33 -2.26 8.28 -0.97
N VAL A 34 -1.73 7.93 0.20
CA VAL A 34 -2.30 6.90 1.08
C VAL A 34 -3.31 7.53 2.04
N VAL A 35 -4.57 7.12 1.91
CA VAL A 35 -5.68 7.56 2.80
C VAL A 35 -5.79 6.68 4.02
N SER A 36 -5.60 5.37 3.82
CA SER A 36 -5.64 4.37 4.89
C SER A 36 -4.63 3.27 4.61
N ALA A 37 -3.98 2.80 5.66
CA ALA A 37 -3.07 1.66 5.61
C ALA A 37 -3.23 0.80 6.87
N GLU A 38 -3.69 -0.43 6.67
CA GLU A 38 -3.61 -1.52 7.65
C GLU A 38 -2.45 -2.42 7.25
N ILE A 39 -1.47 -2.59 8.14
CA ILE A 39 -0.27 -3.40 7.86
C ILE A 39 -0.07 -4.37 9.03
N ASP A 40 -0.06 -5.66 8.73
CA ASP A 40 0.10 -6.73 9.71
C ASP A 40 1.37 -7.52 9.43
N ARG A 41 2.16 -7.77 10.49
CA ARG A 41 3.35 -8.62 10.41
C ARG A 41 2.97 -10.06 10.10
N ARG A 42 3.76 -10.74 9.28
CA ARG A 42 3.67 -12.18 9.02
C ARG A 42 4.64 -12.95 9.91
N ILE A 43 4.61 -14.28 9.80
CA ILE A 43 5.47 -15.18 10.58
C ILE A 43 6.93 -15.00 10.13
N GLU A 44 7.14 -14.90 8.81
CA GLU A 44 8.44 -14.68 8.23
C GLU A 44 8.94 -13.26 8.56
N PRO A 45 10.16 -13.11 9.10
CA PRO A 45 10.73 -11.81 9.41
C PRO A 45 10.77 -10.88 8.19
N GLY A 46 10.35 -9.63 8.38
CA GLY A 46 10.33 -8.60 7.33
C GLY A 46 9.18 -8.74 6.32
N ARG A 47 8.30 -9.72 6.48
CA ARG A 47 7.10 -9.91 5.64
C ARG A 47 5.87 -9.33 6.31
N VAL A 48 5.02 -8.71 5.50
CA VAL A 48 3.76 -8.08 5.93
C VAL A 48 2.62 -8.41 4.96
N SER A 49 1.40 -8.46 5.48
CA SER A 49 0.20 -8.22 4.67
C SER A 49 -0.23 -6.77 4.81
N ALA A 50 -0.81 -6.20 3.76
CA ALA A 50 -1.30 -4.83 3.79
C ALA A 50 -2.66 -4.70 3.10
N ARG A 51 -3.52 -3.85 3.66
CA ARG A 51 -4.72 -3.33 3.02
C ARG A 51 -4.60 -1.81 2.97
N LEU A 52 -4.66 -1.26 1.77
CA LEU A 52 -4.42 0.14 1.50
C LEU A 52 -5.63 0.74 0.78
N VAL A 53 -5.92 1.99 1.10
CA VAL A 53 -6.80 2.85 0.31
C VAL A 53 -5.99 4.03 -0.17
N LEU A 54 -5.95 4.21 -1.48
CA LEU A 54 -5.22 5.26 -2.17
C LEU A 54 -6.19 6.23 -2.84
N GLU A 55 -5.83 7.49 -2.96
CA GLU A 55 -6.58 8.49 -3.74
C GLU A 55 -5.62 9.44 -4.47
N ASP A 56 -6.11 10.07 -5.54
CA ASP A 56 -5.36 11.09 -6.30
C ASP A 56 -5.24 12.37 -5.46
N MET A 57 -4.09 13.05 -5.50
CA MET A 57 -3.75 14.21 -4.65
C MET A 57 -3.83 15.55 -5.39
#